data_AF-A0A2G2UUL6-F1
#
_entry.id   AF-A0A2G2UUL6-F1
#
_cell.length_a   1.000
_cell.length_b   1.000
_cell.length_c   1.000
_cell.angle_alpha   90.00
_cell.angle_beta   90.00
_cell.angle_gamma   90.00
#
_symmetry.space_group_name_H-M   'P 1'
#
loop_
_entity.id
_entity.type
_entity.pdbx_description
1 polymer ?
#
loop_
_entity_poly.entity_id
_entity_poly.type
_entity_poly.pdbx_seq_one_letter_code
_entity_poly.pdbx_strand_id
1 'polypeptide(L)'
;MEASWWHEVKHSLVSYHGESLGYSLSAMQLSYDNLPDHLRPCLLYMGMFPEDSRIPVSELISLWIAECFVQNTEESGRLEETAEGYLNDLVSSNVVMVSEKKSLSGQSREILTDFNLPIGKIEE
;
A
#
# COMPACT_ATOMS: atom_id res chain seq x y z
N MET A 1 -0.84 21.11 4.00
CA MET A 1 -0.49 21.57 2.64
C MET A 1 -0.63 20.45 1.60
N GLU A 2 -1.28 19.32 1.96
CA GLU A 2 -1.37 18.08 1.17
C GLU A 2 -2.48 18.05 0.11
N ALA A 3 -3.40 19.03 0.08
CA ALA A 3 -4.58 18.96 -0.80
C ALA A 3 -4.28 19.22 -2.29
N SER A 4 -3.16 19.85 -2.62
CA SER A 4 -2.86 20.28 -4.00
C SER A 4 -2.38 19.14 -4.89
N TRP A 5 -1.53 18.25 -4.38
CA TRP A 5 -0.94 17.19 -5.20
C TRP A 5 -1.92 16.02 -5.43
N TRP A 6 -2.80 15.75 -4.46
CA TRP A 6 -3.92 14.81 -4.62
C TRP A 6 -4.83 15.19 -5.78
N HIS A 7 -4.96 16.48 -6.07
CA HIS A 7 -5.70 16.94 -7.25
C HIS A 7 -5.06 16.45 -8.55
N GLU A 8 -3.72 16.43 -8.63
CA GLU A 8 -2.97 15.96 -9.80
C GLU A 8 -3.05 14.44 -9.95
N VAL A 9 -2.90 13.70 -8.84
CA VAL A 9 -3.07 12.24 -8.83
C VAL A 9 -4.49 11.86 -9.23
N LYS A 10 -5.49 12.52 -8.66
CA LYS A 10 -6.91 12.29 -8.99
C LYS A 10 -7.19 12.58 -10.46
N HIS A 11 -6.71 13.72 -10.99
CA HIS A 11 -6.91 14.08 -12.39
C HIS A 11 -6.25 13.06 -13.34
N SER A 12 -5.05 12.59 -12.98
CA SER A 12 -4.35 11.53 -13.72
C SER A 12 -5.16 10.24 -13.71
N LEU A 13 -5.56 9.74 -12.54
CA LEU A 13 -6.30 8.48 -12.42
C LEU A 13 -7.68 8.52 -13.11
N VAL A 14 -8.43 9.61 -12.97
CA VAL A 14 -9.73 9.81 -13.66
C VAL A 14 -9.56 9.83 -15.18
N SER A 15 -8.50 10.46 -15.68
CA SER A 15 -8.25 10.52 -17.13
C SER A 15 -7.99 9.14 -17.77
N TYR A 16 -7.41 8.21 -17.01
CA TYR A 16 -7.11 6.86 -17.49
C TYR A 16 -8.31 5.90 -17.38
N HIS A 17 -9.23 6.11 -16.42
CA HIS A 17 -10.25 5.10 -16.06
C HIS A 17 -11.72 5.59 -16.12
N GLY A 18 -11.99 6.86 -16.41
CA GLY A 18 -13.35 7.41 -16.58
C GLY A 18 -14.12 7.75 -15.29
N GLU A 19 -15.29 8.39 -15.42
CA GLU A 19 -16.07 8.99 -14.32
C GLU A 19 -16.51 8.00 -13.21
N SER A 20 -16.57 6.70 -13.51
CA SER A 20 -16.96 5.64 -12.56
C SER A 20 -16.02 5.54 -11.34
N LEU A 21 -14.79 6.06 -11.44
CA LEU A 21 -13.80 6.01 -10.37
C LEU A 21 -14.00 7.11 -9.29
N GLY A 22 -14.91 8.08 -9.50
CA GLY A 22 -15.04 9.27 -8.65
C GLY A 22 -15.32 8.96 -7.17
N TYR A 23 -16.24 8.02 -6.90
CA TYR A 23 -16.58 7.59 -5.53
C TYR A 23 -15.43 6.79 -4.88
N SER A 24 -14.82 5.90 -5.67
CA SER A 24 -13.65 5.12 -5.23
C SER A 24 -12.50 6.05 -4.84
N LEU A 25 -12.15 7.01 -5.69
CA LEU A 25 -11.09 8.00 -5.43
C LEU A 25 -11.31 8.83 -4.17
N SER A 26 -12.56 9.24 -3.88
CA SER A 26 -12.85 9.96 -2.63
C SER A 26 -12.61 9.10 -1.40
N ALA A 27 -12.94 7.81 -1.47
CA ALA A 27 -12.73 6.90 -0.35
C ALA A 27 -11.24 6.50 -0.23
N MET A 28 -10.50 6.40 -1.34
CA MET A 28 -9.03 6.30 -1.37
C MET A 28 -8.36 7.48 -0.70
N GLN A 29 -8.78 8.70 -1.05
CA GLN A 29 -8.25 9.93 -0.48
C GLN A 29 -8.49 9.98 1.03
N LEU A 30 -9.68 9.56 1.48
CA LEU A 30 -10.00 9.51 2.91
C LEU A 30 -9.10 8.51 3.67
N SER A 31 -8.84 7.34 3.09
CA SER A 31 -7.91 6.36 3.68
C SER A 31 -6.49 6.91 3.74
N TYR A 32 -6.04 7.64 2.72
CA TYR A 32 -4.72 8.25 2.70
C TYR A 32 -4.56 9.40 3.70
N ASP A 33 -5.56 10.29 3.79
CA ASP A 33 -5.52 11.45 4.68
C ASP A 33 -5.45 11.03 6.15
N ASN A 34 -6.08 9.90 6.49
CA ASN A 34 -6.07 9.32 7.84
C ASN A 34 -4.82 8.47 8.13
N LEU A 35 -3.98 8.21 7.14
CA LEU A 35 -2.79 7.40 7.30
C LEU A 35 -1.66 8.23 7.95
N PRO A 36 -0.95 7.68 8.96
CA PRO A 36 0.26 8.30 9.49
C PRO A 36 1.29 8.65 8.41
N ASP A 37 1.95 9.80 8.55
CA ASP A 37 2.86 10.35 7.51
C ASP A 37 3.96 9.37 7.10
N HIS A 38 4.48 8.57 8.04
CA HIS A 38 5.55 7.61 7.79
C HIS A 38 5.13 6.40 6.94
N LEU A 39 3.83 6.10 6.86
CA LEU A 39 3.31 4.98 6.07
C LEU A 39 2.93 5.38 4.64
N ARG A 40 2.71 6.69 4.39
CA ARG A 40 2.28 7.21 3.07
C ARG A 40 3.25 6.86 1.94
N PRO A 41 4.58 7.02 2.07
CA PRO A 41 5.52 6.66 0.99
C PRO A 41 5.45 5.16 0.64
N CYS A 42 5.33 4.30 1.66
CA CYS A 42 5.22 2.85 1.48
C CYS A 42 3.96 2.49 0.67
N LEU A 43 2.82 3.09 1.00
CA LEU A 43 1.56 2.91 0.28
C LEU A 43 1.63 3.39 -1.17
N LEU A 44 2.19 4.58 -1.40
CA LEU A 44 2.30 5.15 -2.75
C LEU A 44 3.24 4.33 -3.64
N TYR A 45 4.35 3.85 -3.09
CA TYR A 45 5.29 3.00 -3.80
C TYR A 45 4.62 1.69 -4.24
N MET A 46 3.83 1.10 -3.35
CA MET A 46 3.04 -0.08 -3.70
C MET A 46 2.09 0.23 -4.86
N GLY A 47 1.42 1.39 -4.87
CA GLY A 47 0.51 1.81 -5.94
C GLY A 47 1.13 1.92 -7.34
N MET A 48 2.46 1.85 -7.47
CA MET A 48 3.15 1.82 -8.77
C MET A 48 3.21 0.42 -9.39
N PHE A 49 2.99 -0.64 -8.63
CA PHE A 49 2.95 -2.00 -9.18
C PHE A 49 1.64 -2.22 -9.93
N PRO A 50 1.65 -3.00 -11.03
CA PRO A 50 0.42 -3.40 -11.71
C PRO A 50 -0.58 -4.07 -10.75
N GLU A 51 -1.87 -3.90 -11.02
CA GLU A 51 -2.93 -4.64 -10.33
C GLU A 51 -2.67 -6.16 -10.40
N ASP A 52 -3.05 -6.89 -9.35
CA ASP A 52 -2.84 -8.34 -9.19
C ASP A 52 -1.38 -8.82 -9.15
N SER A 53 -0.41 -7.91 -9.03
CA SER A 53 0.98 -8.30 -8.82
C SER A 53 1.14 -9.03 -7.49
N ARG A 54 1.89 -10.13 -7.53
CA ARG A 54 2.28 -10.89 -6.34
C ARG A 54 3.70 -10.53 -5.98
N ILE A 55 3.86 -9.85 -4.85
CA ILE A 55 5.15 -9.39 -4.37
C ILE A 55 5.46 -10.12 -3.06
N PRO A 56 6.57 -10.86 -2.98
CA PRO A 56 7.00 -11.45 -1.71
C PRO A 56 7.17 -10.35 -0.65
N VAL A 57 6.66 -10.57 0.56
CA VAL A 57 6.78 -9.58 1.66
C VAL A 57 8.24 -9.22 1.91
N SER A 58 9.15 -10.20 1.88
CA SER A 58 10.59 -9.96 2.07
C SER A 58 11.19 -9.04 1.00
N GLU A 59 10.70 -9.11 -0.23
CA GLU A 59 11.13 -8.25 -1.33
C GLU A 59 10.60 -6.83 -1.13
N LEU A 60 9.31 -6.69 -0.81
CA LEU A 60 8.69 -5.40 -0.53
C LEU A 60 9.39 -4.65 0.62
N ILE A 61 9.69 -5.35 1.71
CA ILE A 61 10.43 -4.80 2.85
C ILE A 61 11.82 -4.30 2.43
N SER A 62 12.53 -5.09 1.61
CA SER A 62 13.84 -4.71 1.09
C SER A 62 13.77 -3.45 0.22
N LEU A 63 12.73 -3.31 -0.61
CA LEU A 63 12.49 -2.12 -1.44
C LEU A 63 12.23 -0.89 -0.58
N TRP A 64 11.37 -0.98 0.44
CA TRP A 64 11.10 0.17 1.32
C TRP A 64 12.32 0.63 2.10
N ILE A 65 13.19 -0.31 2.52
CA ILE A 65 14.46 0.02 3.16
C ILE A 65 15.42 0.69 2.18
N ALA A 66 15.52 0.16 0.95
CA ALA A 66 16.39 0.71 -0.10
C ALA A 66 15.99 2.13 -0.52
N GLU A 67 14.69 2.41 -0.54
CA GLU A 67 14.13 3.74 -0.82
C GLU A 67 14.12 4.67 0.41
N CYS A 68 14.68 4.22 1.55
CA CYS A 68 14.76 4.96 2.80
C CYS A 68 13.40 5.42 3.35
N PHE A 69 12.31 4.68 3.07
CA PHE A 69 10.99 4.98 3.64
C PHE A 69 10.88 4.59 5.12
N VAL A 70 11.74 3.68 5.56
CA VAL A 70 11.70 3.11 6.92
C VAL A 70 12.61 3.91 7.84
N GLN A 71 12.02 4.45 8.91
CA GLN A 71 12.78 5.24 9.89
C GLN A 71 13.59 4.33 10.80
N ASN A 72 14.85 4.68 11.04
CA ASN A 72 15.66 4.01 12.05
C ASN A 72 15.30 4.58 13.43
N THR A 73 14.42 3.91 14.16
CA THR A 73 14.07 4.28 15.54
C THR A 73 14.93 3.48 16.51
N GLU A 74 15.41 4.13 17.57
CA GLU A 74 16.26 3.48 18.58
C GLU A 74 15.55 2.31 19.29
N GLU A 75 14.21 2.31 19.31
CA GLU A 75 13.37 1.26 19.89
C GLU A 75 13.30 -0.02 19.06
N SER A 76 13.42 0.06 17.73
CA SER A 76 13.10 -1.09 16.86
C SER A 76 14.29 -1.99 16.56
N GLY A 77 15.52 -1.64 16.93
CA GLY A 77 16.73 -2.47 16.80
C GLY A 77 17.17 -2.86 15.38
N ARG A 78 16.25 -2.98 14.41
CA ARG A 78 16.43 -3.42 13.03
C ARG A 78 15.40 -2.77 12.10
N LEU A 79 15.84 -2.32 10.93
CA LEU A 79 14.98 -1.69 9.92
C LEU A 79 13.92 -2.67 9.37
N GLU A 80 14.25 -3.95 9.29
CA GLU A 80 13.32 -4.98 8.84
C GLU A 80 12.13 -5.13 9.79
N GLU A 81 12.38 -5.06 11.11
CA GLU A 81 11.32 -5.13 12.12
C GLU A 81 10.41 -3.88 12.06
N THR A 82 11.01 -2.70 11.87
CA THR A 82 10.23 -1.47 11.67
C THR A 82 9.37 -1.54 10.41
N ALA A 83 9.94 -2.00 9.30
CA ALA A 83 9.26 -2.13 8.03
C ALA A 83 8.11 -3.15 8.10
N GLU A 84 8.31 -4.26 8.81
CA GLU A 84 7.24 -5.23 9.07
C GLU A 84 6.12 -4.62 9.92
N GLY A 85 6.46 -3.79 10.90
CA GLY A 85 5.50 -2.98 11.65
C GLY A 85 4.67 -2.08 10.73
N TYR A 86 5.32 -1.35 9.82
CA TYR A 86 4.63 -0.50 8.83
C TYR A 86 3.67 -1.30 7.95
N LEU A 87 4.08 -2.48 7.49
CA LEU A 87 3.20 -3.35 6.72
C LEU A 87 1.99 -3.82 7.54
N ASN A 88 2.20 -4.20 8.81
CA ASN A 88 1.10 -4.61 9.69
C ASN A 88 0.12 -3.46 9.96
N ASP A 89 0.61 -2.22 10.09
CA ASP A 89 -0.24 -1.03 10.24
C ASP A 89 -1.06 -0.75 8.97
N LEU A 90 -0.46 -0.92 7.79
CA LEU A 90 -1.15 -0.80 6.50
C LEU A 90 -2.21 -1.90 6.30
N VAL A 91 -1.96 -3.10 6.80
CA VAL A 91 -2.93 -4.20 6.77
C VAL A 91 -4.06 -3.96 7.78
N SER A 92 -3.75 -3.53 8.99
CA SER A 92 -4.75 -3.27 10.04
C SER A 92 -5.66 -2.08 9.70
N SER A 93 -5.18 -1.14 8.88
CA SER A 93 -5.98 -0.05 8.31
C SER A 93 -6.83 -0.48 7.10
N ASN A 94 -6.82 -1.76 6.72
CA ASN A 94 -7.53 -2.34 5.56
C ASN A 94 -7.16 -1.69 4.22
N VAL A 95 -6.01 -1.04 4.12
CA VAL A 95 -5.54 -0.42 2.86
C VAL A 95 -4.79 -1.44 1.99
N VAL A 96 -4.23 -2.47 2.61
CA VAL A 96 -3.43 -3.51 1.96
C VAL A 96 -3.88 -4.89 2.43
N MET A 97 -3.89 -5.87 1.51
CA MET A 97 -4.18 -7.27 1.84
C MET A 97 -2.93 -8.14 1.67
N VAL A 98 -2.68 -9.01 2.65
CA VAL A 98 -1.62 -10.04 2.61
C VAL A 98 -2.27 -11.39 2.34
N SER A 99 -1.68 -12.17 1.45
CA SER A 99 -2.04 -13.56 1.23
C SER A 99 -0.90 -14.49 1.65
N GLU A 100 -1.24 -15.63 2.22
CA GLU A 100 -0.27 -16.67 2.53
C GLU A 100 -0.29 -17.74 1.47
N LYS A 101 0.88 -18.05 0.91
CA LYS A 101 1.03 -19.13 -0.05
C LYS A 101 1.87 -20.24 0.54
N LYS A 102 1.33 -21.45 0.53
CA LYS A 102 2.10 -22.65 0.88
C LYS A 102 2.90 -23.08 -0.34
N SER A 103 4.23 -23.02 -0.22
CA SER A 103 5.15 -23.59 -1.20
C SER A 103 5.71 -24.92 -0.69
N LEU A 104 6.32 -25.71 -1.59
CA LEU A 104 6.98 -26.97 -1.23
C LEU A 104 8.18 -26.77 -0.28
N SER A 105 8.75 -25.57 -0.23
CA SER A 105 9.90 -25.21 0.62
C SER A 105 9.52 -24.51 1.93
N GLY A 106 8.23 -24.25 2.18
CA GLY A 106 7.75 -23.53 3.36
C GLY A 106 6.60 -22.57 3.06
N GLN A 107 6.16 -21.82 4.08
CA GLN A 107 5.14 -20.79 3.93
C GLN A 107 5.78 -19.47 3.50
N SER A 108 5.28 -18.88 2.41
CA SER A 108 5.72 -17.58 1.91
C SER A 108 4.56 -16.58 2.02
N ARG A 109 4.82 -15.43 2.63
CA ARG A 109 3.86 -14.31 2.67
C ARG A 109 4.03 -13.47 1.41
N GLU A 110 2.96 -13.25 0.68
CA GLU A 110 2.91 -12.44 -0.53
C GLU A 110 1.87 -11.34 -0.36
N ILE A 111 2.22 -10.13 -0.77
CA ILE A 111 1.24 -9.07 -0.99
C ILE A 111 0.64 -9.30 -2.36
N LEU A 112 -0.68 -9.36 -2.41
CA LEU A 112 -1.42 -9.14 -3.64
C LEU A 112 -1.61 -7.63 -3.71
N THR A 113 -1.10 -6.98 -4.76
CA THR A 113 -1.43 -5.59 -5.07
C THR A 113 -2.85 -5.49 -5.65
N ASP A 114 -3.78 -6.22 -5.03
CA ASP A 114 -5.19 -5.92 -5.02
C ASP A 114 -5.34 -4.86 -3.93
N PHE A 115 -4.97 -3.63 -4.28
CA PHE A 115 -5.24 -2.50 -3.39
C PHE A 115 -6.75 -2.50 -3.18
N ASN A 116 -7.19 -2.97 -2.02
CA ASN A 116 -8.49 -2.59 -1.47
C ASN A 116 -8.42 -1.12 -1.02
N LEU A 117 -7.86 -0.25 -1.86
CA LEU A 117 -8.49 1.02 -2.12
C LEU A 117 -9.98 0.71 -2.34
N PRO A 118 -10.92 1.42 -1.70
CA PRO A 118 -12.35 1.12 -1.67
C PRO A 118 -13.00 1.19 -3.07
N ILE A 119 -12.62 0.25 -3.92
CA ILE A 119 -13.37 -0.31 -5.01
C ILE A 119 -13.94 -1.53 -4.33
N GLY A 120 -15.07 -1.33 -3.64
CA GLY A 120 -15.87 -2.45 -3.18
C GLY A 120 -16.01 -3.38 -4.38
N LYS A 121 -15.61 -4.64 -4.18
CA LYS A 121 -16.10 -5.74 -5.01
C LYS A 121 -17.60 -5.56 -5.09
N ILE A 122 -18.08 -5.08 -6.23
CA ILE A 122 -19.46 -5.31 -6.63
C ILE A 122 -19.42 -6.77 -7.11
N GLU A 123 -19.58 -7.68 -6.17
CA GLU A 123 -20.03 -9.03 -6.49
C GLU A 123 -21.52 -8.91 -6.83
N GLU A 124 -21.83 -9.23 -8.09
CA GLU A 124 -23.11 -9.55 -8.75
C GLU A 124 -24.42 -8.90 -8.26
#